data_AF-K9ZP06-F1
#
_entry.id   AF-K9ZP06-F1
#
_cell.length_a   1.000
_cell.length_b   1.000
_cell.length_c   1.000
_cell.angle_alpha   90.00
_cell.angle_beta   90.00
_cell.angle_gamma   90.00
#
_symmetry.space_group_name_H-M   'P 1'
#
loop_
_entity.id
_entity.type
_entity.pdbx_description
1 polymer ?
#
loop_
_entity_poly.entity_id
_entity_poly.type
_entity_poly.pdbx_seq_one_letter_code
_entity_poly.pdbx_strand_id
1 'polypeptide(L)'
;MAQINLIPPEVMAEINNHKNTKLPDNTLKMLQILASLNTPKELLATLLEIAEFSIHHIRYLAGPLVIHGNAWSDTIPQWLKFACIQDRLELICNEYEQNQVGEYATATEVLTYMMPASYEAPLHRDYADLYLWVGNEVLTKYNKLPKDCQSFYEFIDGNTSDTSNKSIIHFQQVKNDFHDISQSIRRSIVKHAAQEGWGKRRVNSKSKIDSIENTPPPESSSNSSVQMDLF
;
A
#
# COMPACT_ATOMS: atom_id res chain seq x y z
N MET A 1 0.39 41.28 34.62
CA MET A 1 1.00 40.19 33.83
C MET A 1 -0.10 39.58 32.96
N ALA A 2 -0.26 40.05 31.73
CA ALA A 2 -1.23 39.51 30.78
C ALA A 2 -0.44 38.83 29.66
N GLN A 3 -0.61 37.51 29.52
CA GLN A 3 -0.03 36.73 28.44
C GLN A 3 -0.70 37.15 27.12
N ILE A 4 0.10 37.61 26.17
CA ILE A 4 -0.37 37.95 24.82
C ILE A 4 -0.49 36.62 24.06
N ASN A 5 -1.71 36.10 23.95
CA ASN A 5 -2.03 35.02 23.02
C ASN A 5 -1.90 35.57 21.59
N LEU A 6 -0.79 35.26 20.92
CA LEU A 6 -0.41 35.86 19.64
C LEU A 6 -1.16 35.30 18.41
N ILE A 7 -2.19 34.48 18.58
CA ILE A 7 -2.95 33.94 17.44
C ILE A 7 -4.45 34.06 17.74
N PRO A 8 -5.22 34.76 16.88
CA PRO A 8 -6.67 34.84 17.00
C PRO A 8 -7.29 33.43 16.93
N PRO A 9 -8.34 33.14 17.73
CA PRO A 9 -9.01 31.83 17.73
C PRO A 9 -9.59 31.46 16.35
N GLU A 10 -9.88 32.46 15.53
CA GLU A 10 -10.37 32.34 14.15
C GLU A 10 -9.30 31.73 13.22
N VAL A 11 -8.05 32.16 13.35
CA VAL A 11 -6.90 31.62 12.59
C VAL A 11 -6.58 30.19 13.04
N MET A 12 -6.72 29.90 14.34
CA MET A 12 -6.59 28.53 14.86
C MET A 12 -7.68 27.59 14.33
N ALA A 13 -8.90 28.11 14.10
CA ALA A 13 -10.00 27.36 13.51
C ALA A 13 -9.79 27.09 12.01
N GLU A 14 -9.26 28.05 11.25
CA GLU A 14 -8.90 27.85 9.84
C GLU A 14 -7.73 26.86 9.66
N ILE A 15 -6.70 26.95 10.51
CA ILE A 15 -5.57 25.98 10.51
C ILE A 15 -6.08 24.57 10.84
N ASN A 16 -7.06 24.42 11.73
CA ASN A 16 -7.64 23.12 12.04
C ASN A 16 -8.59 22.61 10.95
N ASN A 17 -9.29 23.49 10.22
CA ASN A 17 -10.10 23.10 9.07
C ASN A 17 -9.24 22.60 7.90
N HIS A 18 -8.07 23.20 7.65
CA HIS A 18 -7.14 22.74 6.61
C HIS A 18 -6.47 21.39 6.91
N LYS A 19 -6.39 20.96 8.17
CA LYS A 19 -5.87 19.62 8.52
C LYS A 19 -6.81 18.47 8.14
N ASN A 20 -8.07 18.77 7.80
CA ASN A 20 -9.12 17.78 7.54
C ASN A 20 -9.63 17.79 6.09
N THR A 21 -9.05 18.59 5.20
CA THR A 21 -9.43 18.54 3.79
C THR A 21 -8.80 17.32 3.14
N LYS A 22 -9.62 16.28 2.88
CA LYS A 22 -9.23 15.14 2.05
C LYS A 22 -8.58 15.64 0.75
N LEU A 23 -7.59 14.90 0.26
CA LEU A 23 -6.96 15.19 -1.01
C LEU A 23 -8.01 15.35 -2.12
N PRO A 24 -7.87 16.34 -3.02
CA PRO A 24 -8.80 16.50 -4.12
C PRO A 24 -8.70 15.30 -5.07
N ASP A 25 -9.84 14.82 -5.57
CA ASP A 25 -9.97 13.62 -6.42
C ASP A 25 -8.98 13.59 -7.59
N ASN A 26 -8.65 14.75 -8.17
CA ASN A 26 -7.69 14.86 -9.26
C ASN A 26 -6.27 14.40 -8.85
N THR A 27 -5.88 14.63 -7.59
CA THR A 27 -4.57 14.21 -7.07
C THR A 27 -4.54 12.70 -6.86
N LEU A 28 -5.63 12.11 -6.36
CA LEU A 28 -5.75 10.65 -6.21
C LEU A 28 -5.71 9.95 -7.57
N LYS A 29 -6.43 10.48 -8.56
CA LYS A 29 -6.38 9.98 -9.95
C LYS A 29 -4.98 10.12 -10.54
N MET A 30 -4.29 11.23 -10.30
CA MET A 30 -2.91 11.40 -10.76
C MET A 30 -1.98 10.35 -10.14
N LEU A 31 -2.09 10.05 -8.84
CA LEU A 31 -1.32 8.99 -8.20
C LEU A 31 -1.60 7.62 -8.81
N GLN A 32 -2.87 7.30 -9.09
CA GLN A 32 -3.27 6.06 -9.77
C GLN A 32 -2.69 5.97 -11.18
N ILE A 33 -2.67 7.08 -11.94
CA ILE A 33 -2.04 7.14 -13.26
C ILE A 33 -0.52 6.94 -13.13
N LEU A 34 0.14 7.53 -12.14
CA LEU A 34 1.57 7.31 -11.93
C LEU A 34 1.87 5.82 -11.64
N ALA A 35 1.03 5.14 -10.85
CA ALA A 35 1.16 3.71 -10.63
C ALA A 35 0.94 2.88 -11.91
N SER A 36 0.07 3.33 -12.82
CA SER A 36 -0.12 2.66 -14.11
C SER A 36 1.09 2.78 -15.05
N LEU A 37 1.90 3.83 -14.86
CA LEU A 37 3.13 4.10 -15.62
C LEU A 37 4.38 3.40 -15.05
N ASN A 38 4.24 2.39 -14.21
CA ASN A 38 5.35 1.67 -13.59
C ASN A 38 6.30 2.58 -12.78
N THR A 39 5.73 3.58 -12.09
CA THR A 39 6.49 4.44 -11.18
C THR A 39 7.06 3.60 -10.03
N PRO A 40 8.32 3.82 -9.60
CA PRO A 40 8.91 3.10 -8.47
C PRO A 40 8.07 3.31 -7.21
N LYS A 41 7.78 2.21 -6.49
CA LYS A 41 6.92 2.21 -5.30
C LYS A 41 7.45 3.11 -4.19
N GLU A 42 8.77 3.31 -4.12
CA GLU A 42 9.42 4.19 -3.15
C GLU A 42 9.03 5.65 -3.40
N LEU A 43 8.99 6.06 -4.67
CA LEU A 43 8.54 7.41 -5.05
C LEU A 43 7.06 7.58 -4.68
N LEU A 44 6.21 6.62 -5.03
CA LEU A 44 4.79 6.67 -4.66
C LEU A 44 4.60 6.74 -3.14
N ALA A 45 5.36 5.95 -2.37
CA ALA A 45 5.32 5.98 -0.91
C ALA A 45 5.77 7.33 -0.34
N THR A 46 6.78 7.99 -0.93
CA THR A 46 7.16 9.35 -0.52
C THR A 46 6.09 10.38 -0.86
N LEU A 47 5.39 10.24 -1.99
CA LEU A 47 4.26 11.11 -2.32
C LEU A 47 3.11 10.92 -1.32
N LEU A 48 2.83 9.68 -0.90
CA LEU A 48 1.86 9.41 0.17
C LEU A 48 2.29 10.01 1.51
N GLU A 49 3.58 10.00 1.82
CA GLU A 49 4.13 10.63 3.03
C GLU A 49 3.93 12.16 3.00
N ILE A 50 4.18 12.80 1.86
CA ILE A 50 3.94 14.24 1.64
C ILE A 50 2.43 14.56 1.72
N ALA A 51 1.60 13.69 1.17
CA ALA A 51 0.14 13.81 1.19
C ALA A 51 -0.50 13.40 2.53
N GLU A 52 0.32 13.20 3.57
CA GLU A 52 -0.10 12.92 4.95
C GLU A 52 -0.93 11.65 5.16
N PHE A 53 -0.75 10.63 4.31
CA PHE A 53 -1.36 9.32 4.55
C PHE A 53 -0.87 8.68 5.85
N SER A 54 -1.64 7.72 6.36
CA SER A 54 -1.26 6.96 7.54
C SER A 54 0.09 6.25 7.34
N ILE A 55 0.86 6.11 8.43
CA ILE A 55 2.13 5.36 8.39
C ILE A 55 1.94 3.91 7.93
N HIS A 56 0.78 3.33 8.20
CA HIS A 56 0.42 1.99 7.78
C HIS A 56 0.23 1.90 6.26
N HIS A 57 -0.41 2.89 5.64
CA HIS A 57 -0.55 2.97 4.18
C HIS A 57 0.82 3.11 3.50
N ILE A 58 1.67 4.00 4.01
CA ILE A 58 3.02 4.24 3.47
C ILE A 58 3.85 2.95 3.53
N ARG A 59 3.84 2.27 4.69
CA ARG A 59 4.57 1.00 4.88
C ARG A 59 4.04 -0.12 4.02
N TYR A 60 2.73 -0.21 3.85
CA TYR A 60 2.12 -1.23 3.00
C TYR A 60 2.50 -1.03 1.54
N LEU A 61 2.53 0.22 1.04
CA LEU A 61 2.97 0.49 -0.33
C LEU A 61 4.47 0.26 -0.53
N ALA A 62 5.31 0.76 0.38
CA ALA A 62 6.76 0.68 0.26
C ALA A 62 7.32 -0.73 0.45
N GLY A 63 6.68 -1.55 1.29
CA GLY A 63 7.18 -2.86 1.65
C GLY A 63 7.36 -3.81 0.45
N PRO A 64 8.19 -4.85 0.60
CA PRO A 64 8.45 -5.82 -0.47
C PRO A 64 7.17 -6.56 -0.88
N LEU A 65 7.19 -7.21 -2.05
CA LEU A 65 6.19 -8.24 -2.37
C LEU A 65 6.53 -9.49 -1.55
N VAL A 66 5.52 -10.10 -0.93
CA VAL A 66 5.68 -11.37 -0.23
C VAL A 66 5.46 -12.48 -1.24
N ILE A 67 6.52 -13.21 -1.55
CA ILE A 67 6.52 -14.32 -2.51
C ILE A 67 6.89 -15.58 -1.76
N HIS A 68 6.21 -16.70 -2.06
CA HIS A 68 6.59 -17.99 -1.50
C HIS A 68 7.97 -18.40 -2.02
N GLY A 69 8.91 -18.58 -1.08
CA GLY A 69 10.35 -18.67 -1.36
C GLY A 69 10.78 -20.04 -1.84
N ASN A 70 10.63 -20.30 -3.14
CA ASN A 70 11.01 -21.57 -3.77
C ASN A 70 11.62 -21.34 -5.16
N ALA A 71 11.99 -22.43 -5.85
CA ALA A 71 12.56 -22.36 -7.20
C ALA A 71 11.60 -21.79 -8.25
N TRP A 72 10.31 -21.68 -7.93
CA TRP A 72 9.26 -21.19 -8.82
C TRP A 72 8.98 -19.69 -8.68
N SER A 73 9.60 -18.97 -7.73
CA SER A 73 9.39 -17.53 -7.54
C SER A 73 9.65 -16.69 -8.80
N ASP A 74 10.56 -17.15 -9.67
CA ASP A 74 10.89 -16.49 -10.94
C ASP A 74 9.85 -16.70 -12.05
N THR A 75 8.92 -17.65 -11.86
CA THR A 75 7.83 -17.90 -12.83
C THR A 75 6.68 -16.90 -12.74
N ILE A 76 6.64 -16.09 -11.67
CA ILE A 76 5.63 -15.06 -11.49
C ILE A 76 5.75 -14.04 -12.63
N PRO A 77 4.70 -13.84 -13.45
CA PRO A 77 4.75 -12.91 -14.56
C PRO A 77 5.04 -11.48 -14.09
N GLN A 78 5.89 -10.78 -14.83
CA GLN A 78 6.29 -9.42 -14.46
C GLN A 78 5.09 -8.46 -14.38
N TRP A 79 4.09 -8.63 -15.25
CA TRP A 79 2.86 -7.83 -15.20
C TRP A 79 2.09 -8.02 -13.90
N LEU A 80 2.14 -9.21 -13.29
CA LEU A 80 1.42 -9.52 -12.05
C LEU A 80 2.10 -8.82 -10.86
N LYS A 81 3.44 -8.77 -10.86
CA LYS A 81 4.21 -7.99 -9.85
C LYS A 81 3.87 -6.49 -9.92
N PHE A 82 3.68 -5.95 -11.12
CA PHE A 82 3.26 -4.54 -11.29
C PHE A 82 1.81 -4.32 -10.88
N ALA A 83 0.92 -5.26 -11.20
CA ALA A 83 -0.48 -5.24 -10.78
C ALA A 83 -0.62 -5.20 -9.24
N CYS A 84 0.25 -5.89 -8.50
CA CYS A 84 0.25 -5.80 -7.03
C CYS A 84 0.44 -4.36 -6.53
N ILE A 85 1.37 -3.60 -7.13
CA ILE A 85 1.64 -2.22 -6.72
C ILE A 85 0.44 -1.31 -7.05
N GLN A 86 -0.16 -1.51 -8.22
CA GLN A 86 -1.37 -0.77 -8.64
C GLN A 86 -2.53 -1.02 -7.69
N ASP A 87 -2.81 -2.29 -7.39
CA ASP A 87 -3.89 -2.68 -6.49
C ASP A 87 -3.66 -2.22 -5.05
N ARG A 88 -2.41 -2.23 -4.57
CA ARG A 88 -2.07 -1.68 -3.24
C ARG A 88 -2.43 -0.20 -3.18
N LEU A 89 -2.06 0.58 -4.19
CA LEU A 89 -2.35 2.01 -4.22
C LEU A 89 -3.86 2.27 -4.30
N GLU A 90 -4.58 1.55 -5.15
CA GLU A 90 -6.04 1.63 -5.26
C GLU A 90 -6.71 1.34 -3.90
N LEU A 91 -6.31 0.25 -3.23
CA LEU A 91 -6.81 -0.11 -1.92
C LEU A 91 -6.51 0.97 -0.87
N ILE A 92 -5.28 1.50 -0.86
CA ILE A 92 -4.89 2.58 0.05
C ILE A 92 -5.70 3.86 -0.18
N CYS A 93 -5.98 4.24 -1.43
CA CYS A 93 -6.82 5.39 -1.74
C CYS A 93 -8.24 5.18 -1.20
N ASN A 94 -8.82 4.00 -1.42
CA ASN A 94 -10.15 3.66 -0.91
C ASN A 94 -10.20 3.68 0.63
N GLU A 95 -9.20 3.11 1.30
CA GLU A 95 -9.07 3.13 2.77
C GLU A 95 -8.93 4.56 3.30
N TYR A 96 -8.14 5.40 2.64
CA TYR A 96 -7.96 6.81 2.99
C TYR A 96 -9.26 7.60 2.83
N GLU A 97 -10.00 7.41 1.74
CA GLU A 97 -11.31 8.04 1.55
C GLU A 97 -12.31 7.64 2.63
N GLN A 98 -12.19 6.44 3.18
CA GLN A 98 -13.02 5.93 4.27
C GLN A 98 -12.49 6.27 5.68
N ASN A 99 -11.36 6.99 5.78
CA ASN A 99 -10.66 7.27 7.04
C ASN A 99 -10.33 6.00 7.85
N GLN A 100 -9.95 4.92 7.15
CA GLN A 100 -9.62 3.63 7.75
C GLN A 100 -8.22 3.18 7.33
N VAL A 101 -7.70 2.17 8.03
CA VAL A 101 -6.51 1.43 7.64
C VAL A 101 -6.94 -0.03 7.52
N GLY A 102 -6.80 -0.60 6.33
CA GLY A 102 -7.18 -1.98 6.11
C GLY A 102 -6.21 -2.97 6.74
N GLU A 103 -6.71 -4.17 6.97
CA GLU A 103 -5.96 -5.28 7.57
C GLU A 103 -5.50 -6.32 6.55
N TYR A 104 -6.15 -6.35 5.38
CA TYR A 104 -5.99 -7.40 4.38
C TYR A 104 -5.16 -6.92 3.19
N ALA A 105 -4.38 -7.84 2.61
CA ALA A 105 -3.74 -7.64 1.32
C ALA A 105 -4.73 -7.79 0.15
N THR A 106 -4.31 -7.40 -1.05
CA THR A 106 -5.16 -7.49 -2.24
C THR A 106 -5.23 -8.92 -2.79
N ALA A 107 -6.28 -9.23 -3.56
CA ALA A 107 -6.40 -10.50 -4.29
C ALA A 107 -5.16 -10.77 -5.16
N THR A 108 -4.65 -9.75 -5.85
CA THR A 108 -3.45 -9.88 -6.69
C THR A 108 -2.21 -10.30 -5.90
N GLU A 109 -2.05 -9.83 -4.66
CA GLU A 109 -0.96 -10.30 -3.79
C GLU A 109 -1.14 -11.74 -3.32
N VAL A 110 -2.38 -12.13 -2.99
CA VAL A 110 -2.69 -13.52 -2.62
C VAL A 110 -2.38 -14.46 -3.80
N LEU A 111 -2.77 -14.09 -5.02
CA LEU A 111 -2.44 -14.87 -6.22
C LEU A 111 -0.92 -14.98 -6.44
N THR A 112 -0.22 -13.85 -6.30
CA THR A 112 1.23 -13.77 -6.47
C THR A 112 1.97 -14.66 -5.47
N TYR A 113 1.48 -14.71 -4.23
CA TYR A 113 2.02 -15.57 -3.19
C TYR A 113 1.75 -17.06 -3.48
N MET A 114 0.51 -17.40 -3.86
CA MET A 114 0.08 -18.79 -4.03
C MET A 114 0.54 -19.44 -5.34
N MET A 115 0.77 -18.67 -6.40
CA MET A 115 1.19 -19.19 -7.71
C MET A 115 2.44 -20.08 -7.65
N PRO A 116 3.59 -19.62 -7.12
CA PRO A 116 4.76 -20.48 -6.97
C PRO A 116 4.53 -21.65 -5.99
N ALA A 117 3.69 -21.49 -4.97
CA ALA A 117 3.36 -22.58 -4.04
C ALA A 117 2.61 -23.72 -4.76
N SER A 118 1.71 -23.38 -5.69
CA SER A 118 0.95 -24.36 -6.49
C SER A 118 1.82 -25.18 -7.44
N TYR A 119 2.98 -24.67 -7.84
CA TYR A 119 3.93 -25.37 -8.70
C TYR A 119 4.89 -26.27 -7.93
N GLU A 120 5.10 -26.00 -6.64
CA GLU A 120 5.97 -26.80 -5.79
C GLU A 120 5.29 -28.10 -5.34
N ALA A 121 4.01 -28.01 -4.94
CA ALA A 121 3.24 -29.15 -4.50
C ALA A 121 1.74 -28.94 -4.72
N PRO A 122 0.94 -30.01 -4.82
CA PRO A 122 -0.51 -29.91 -4.82
C PRO A 122 -1.02 -29.17 -3.58
N LEU A 123 -1.92 -28.22 -3.80
CA LEU A 123 -2.58 -27.49 -2.71
C LEU A 123 -3.65 -28.37 -2.05
N HIS A 124 -3.89 -28.15 -0.74
CA HIS A 124 -5.10 -28.67 -0.10
C HIS A 124 -6.34 -28.08 -0.78
N ARG A 125 -7.46 -28.81 -0.75
CA ARG A 125 -8.70 -28.42 -1.45
C ARG A 125 -9.11 -26.97 -1.18
N ASP A 126 -9.14 -26.55 0.08
CA ASP A 126 -9.58 -25.19 0.44
C ASP A 126 -8.67 -24.11 -0.17
N TYR A 127 -7.36 -24.34 -0.21
CA TYR A 127 -6.40 -23.44 -0.85
C TYR A 127 -6.42 -23.54 -2.37
N ALA A 128 -6.78 -24.69 -2.94
CA ALA A 128 -7.01 -24.80 -4.38
C ALA A 128 -8.24 -23.96 -4.77
N ASP A 129 -9.33 -24.05 -4.03
CA ASP A 129 -10.54 -23.26 -4.26
C ASP A 129 -10.24 -21.75 -4.13
N LEU A 130 -9.48 -21.36 -3.10
CA LEU A 130 -8.99 -19.98 -2.96
C LEU A 130 -8.15 -19.55 -4.17
N TYR A 131 -7.18 -20.37 -4.60
CA TYR A 131 -6.32 -20.05 -5.74
C TYR A 131 -7.11 -19.85 -7.02
N LEU A 132 -8.11 -20.70 -7.29
CA LEU A 132 -8.99 -20.58 -8.45
C LEU A 132 -9.87 -19.31 -8.35
N TRP A 133 -10.44 -19.03 -7.18
CA TRP A 133 -11.25 -17.83 -6.96
C TRP A 133 -10.45 -16.55 -7.17
N VAL A 134 -9.30 -16.42 -6.51
CA VAL A 134 -8.43 -15.25 -6.65
C VAL A 134 -7.90 -15.14 -8.08
N GLY A 135 -7.53 -16.27 -8.70
CA GLY A 135 -7.12 -16.31 -10.11
C GLY A 135 -8.18 -15.73 -11.03
N ASN A 136 -9.45 -16.10 -10.84
CA ASN A 136 -10.57 -15.54 -11.59
C ASN A 136 -10.68 -14.01 -11.41
N GLU A 137 -10.69 -13.53 -10.17
CA GLU A 137 -10.82 -12.09 -9.88
C GLU A 137 -9.72 -11.27 -10.56
N VAL A 138 -8.46 -11.70 -10.42
CA VAL A 138 -7.31 -10.96 -10.93
C VAL A 138 -7.22 -11.03 -12.45
N LEU A 139 -7.39 -12.22 -13.05
CA LEU A 139 -7.30 -12.37 -14.50
C LEU A 139 -8.42 -11.61 -15.22
N THR A 140 -9.62 -11.57 -14.63
CA THR A 140 -10.76 -10.79 -15.15
C THR A 140 -10.48 -9.30 -15.02
N LYS A 141 -10.05 -8.82 -13.83
CA LYS A 141 -9.72 -7.41 -13.58
C LYS A 141 -8.69 -6.86 -14.59
N TYR A 142 -7.68 -7.66 -14.91
CA TYR A 142 -6.56 -7.26 -15.76
C TYR A 142 -6.69 -7.68 -17.24
N ASN A 143 -7.86 -8.19 -17.65
CA ASN A 143 -8.12 -8.69 -19.01
C ASN A 143 -7.02 -9.65 -19.51
N LYS A 144 -6.64 -10.61 -18.66
CA LYS A 144 -5.62 -11.64 -18.94
C LYS A 144 -6.22 -12.97 -19.37
N LEU A 145 -7.54 -13.03 -19.51
CA LEU A 145 -8.26 -14.15 -20.11
C LEU A 145 -8.24 -14.05 -21.64
N PRO A 146 -8.39 -15.17 -22.37
CA PRO A 146 -8.62 -15.17 -23.81
C PRO A 146 -9.84 -14.32 -24.19
N LYS A 147 -9.84 -13.76 -25.41
CA LYS A 147 -10.85 -12.78 -25.88
C LYS A 147 -12.30 -13.28 -25.85
N ASP A 148 -12.49 -14.60 -25.83
CA ASP A 148 -13.80 -15.24 -25.88
C ASP A 148 -14.27 -15.74 -24.51
N CYS A 149 -13.49 -15.49 -23.43
CA CYS A 149 -13.82 -15.93 -22.07
C CYS A 149 -14.04 -14.71 -21.16
N GLN A 150 -15.18 -14.68 -20.46
CA GLN A 150 -15.52 -13.65 -19.47
C GLN A 150 -15.03 -14.01 -18.06
N SER A 151 -14.81 -15.31 -17.80
CA SER A 151 -14.32 -15.79 -16.51
C SER A 151 -13.29 -16.90 -16.68
N PHE A 152 -12.48 -17.09 -15.65
CA PHE A 152 -11.51 -18.19 -15.60
C PHE A 152 -12.21 -19.56 -15.57
N TYR A 153 -13.40 -19.64 -14.98
CA TYR A 153 -14.21 -20.86 -14.98
C TYR A 153 -14.66 -21.25 -16.40
N GLU A 154 -15.05 -20.29 -17.24
CA GLU A 154 -15.33 -20.56 -18.67
C GLU A 154 -14.12 -21.10 -19.41
N PHE A 155 -12.94 -20.59 -19.08
CA PHE A 155 -11.70 -21.03 -19.69
C PHE A 155 -11.35 -22.47 -19.31
N ILE A 156 -11.55 -22.89 -18.05
CA ILE A 156 -11.24 -24.25 -17.59
C ILE A 156 -12.31 -25.26 -18.01
N ASP A 157 -13.59 -24.93 -17.84
CA ASP A 157 -14.68 -25.87 -18.08
C ASP A 157 -14.89 -26.17 -19.58
N GLY A 158 -14.30 -25.35 -20.46
CA GLY A 158 -14.58 -25.35 -21.89
C GLY A 158 -16.02 -24.86 -22.15
N ASN A 159 -16.33 -24.53 -23.40
CA ASN A 159 -17.67 -24.10 -23.81
C ASN A 159 -18.70 -25.25 -23.80
N THR A 160 -18.80 -26.02 -22.70
CA THR A 160 -19.85 -27.01 -22.51
C THR A 160 -21.13 -26.31 -22.10
N SER A 161 -22.18 -26.49 -22.90
CA SER A 161 -23.53 -25.91 -22.71
C SER A 161 -24.28 -26.40 -21.46
N ASP A 162 -23.62 -27.18 -20.60
CA ASP A 162 -24.22 -27.71 -19.37
C ASP A 162 -23.99 -26.74 -18.21
N THR A 163 -24.91 -25.79 -18.08
CA THR A 163 -24.96 -24.81 -16.98
C THR A 163 -25.26 -25.45 -15.61
N SER A 164 -25.56 -26.75 -15.58
CA SER A 164 -26.04 -27.47 -14.40
C SER A 164 -24.94 -27.85 -13.40
N ASN A 165 -23.67 -27.87 -13.82
CA ASN A 165 -22.53 -28.33 -13.00
C ASN A 165 -21.34 -27.36 -12.96
N LYS A 166 -21.56 -26.07 -13.24
CA LYS A 166 -20.49 -25.07 -13.14
C LYS A 166 -20.21 -24.77 -11.67
N SER A 167 -19.16 -25.39 -11.11
CA SER A 167 -18.75 -25.17 -9.72
C SER A 167 -18.04 -23.83 -9.60
N ILE A 168 -18.80 -22.74 -9.72
CA ILE A 168 -18.31 -21.39 -9.48
C ILE A 168 -18.01 -21.26 -8.00
N ILE A 169 -16.77 -20.91 -7.68
CA ILE A 169 -16.38 -20.66 -6.30
C ILE A 169 -16.78 -19.23 -5.97
N HIS A 170 -17.52 -19.08 -4.87
CA HIS A 170 -17.95 -17.77 -4.39
C HIS A 170 -17.08 -17.30 -3.24
N PHE A 171 -16.90 -15.98 -3.09
CA PHE A 171 -16.10 -15.41 -2.02
C PHE A 171 -16.48 -15.94 -0.63
N GLN A 172 -17.76 -16.18 -0.37
CA GLN A 172 -18.24 -16.68 0.93
C GLN A 172 -17.66 -18.06 1.30
N GLN A 173 -17.29 -18.89 0.32
CA GLN A 173 -16.67 -20.21 0.54
C GLN A 173 -15.20 -20.08 0.95
N VAL A 174 -14.47 -19.15 0.34
CA VAL A 174 -13.03 -18.96 0.51
C VAL A 174 -12.67 -17.81 1.46
N LYS A 175 -13.68 -17.16 2.06
CA LYS A 175 -13.54 -15.92 2.83
C LYS A 175 -12.54 -16.04 3.98
N ASN A 176 -12.60 -17.14 4.72
CA ASN A 176 -11.74 -17.33 5.89
C ASN A 176 -10.28 -17.50 5.45
N ASP A 177 -10.03 -18.40 4.48
CA ASP A 177 -8.68 -18.64 3.95
C ASP A 177 -8.10 -17.39 3.28
N PHE A 178 -8.95 -16.63 2.57
CA PHE A 178 -8.57 -15.36 1.98
C PHE A 178 -8.16 -14.35 3.06
N HIS A 179 -8.98 -14.17 4.10
CA HIS A 179 -8.66 -13.25 5.21
C HIS A 179 -7.38 -13.65 5.93
N ASP A 180 -7.19 -14.93 6.23
CA ASP A 180 -6.02 -15.41 6.96
C ASP A 180 -4.72 -15.17 6.17
N ILE A 181 -4.69 -15.57 4.89
CA ILE A 181 -3.51 -15.37 4.03
C ILE A 181 -3.28 -13.89 3.77
N SER A 182 -4.31 -13.14 3.39
CA SER A 182 -4.17 -11.72 3.04
C SER A 182 -3.74 -10.89 4.25
N GLN A 183 -4.23 -11.19 5.45
CA GLN A 183 -3.80 -10.51 6.68
C GLN A 183 -2.35 -10.84 7.01
N SER A 184 -1.93 -12.10 6.86
CA SER A 184 -0.53 -12.53 7.07
C SER A 184 0.43 -11.82 6.09
N ILE A 185 0.06 -11.78 4.80
CA ILE A 185 0.81 -11.08 3.75
C ILE A 185 0.97 -9.60 4.13
N ARG A 186 -0.12 -8.88 4.41
CA ARG A 186 -0.08 -7.45 4.74
C ARG A 186 0.76 -7.17 5.99
N ARG A 187 0.62 -7.99 7.04
CA ARG A 187 1.43 -7.88 8.26
C ARG A 187 2.93 -8.04 7.97
N SER A 188 3.29 -9.01 7.14
CA SER A 188 4.69 -9.25 6.74
C SER A 188 5.27 -8.05 5.97
N ILE A 189 4.52 -7.52 5.01
CA ILE A 189 4.91 -6.34 4.21
C ILE A 189 5.18 -5.13 5.11
N VAL A 190 4.22 -4.81 5.98
CA VAL A 190 4.30 -3.65 6.88
C VAL A 190 5.44 -3.82 7.87
N LYS A 191 5.66 -5.03 8.39
CA LYS A 191 6.77 -5.34 9.29
C LYS A 191 8.12 -5.11 8.62
N HIS A 192 8.30 -5.59 7.39
CA HIS A 192 9.55 -5.41 6.65
C HIS A 192 9.82 -3.94 6.33
N ALA A 193 8.80 -3.20 5.84
CA ALA A 193 8.94 -1.78 5.57
C ALA A 193 9.31 -0.97 6.83
N ALA A 194 8.76 -1.35 7.99
CA ALA A 194 9.12 -0.73 9.27
C ALA A 194 10.59 -0.98 9.66
N GLN A 195 11.12 -2.17 9.37
CA GLN A 195 12.52 -2.52 9.59
C GLN A 195 13.46 -1.70 8.69
N GLU A 196 13.07 -1.48 7.43
CA GLU A 196 13.78 -0.60 6.48
C GLU A 196 13.67 0.90 6.82
N GLY A 197 12.89 1.26 7.84
CA GLY A 197 12.80 2.63 8.36
C GLY A 197 11.73 3.50 7.70
N TRP A 198 10.82 2.92 6.91
CA TRP A 198 9.70 3.65 6.33
C TRP A 198 8.77 4.21 7.42
N GLY A 199 8.46 5.51 7.30
CA GLY A 199 7.63 6.26 8.24
C GLY A 199 8.35 6.79 9.49
N LYS A 200 9.66 6.59 9.63
CA LYS A 200 10.45 7.19 10.74
C LYS A 200 10.80 8.67 10.49
N ARG A 201 10.84 9.13 9.23
CA ARG A 201 11.25 10.49 8.86
C ARG A 201 10.32 11.56 9.44
N ARG A 202 8.99 11.32 9.44
CA ARG A 202 7.99 12.24 10.01
C ARG A 202 8.09 12.42 11.52
N VAL A 203 8.57 11.42 12.27
CA VAL A 203 8.75 11.53 13.74
C VAL A 203 9.88 12.50 14.07
N ASN A 204 10.98 12.43 13.32
CA ASN A 204 12.14 13.29 13.56
C ASN A 204 11.89 14.73 13.14
N SER A 205 11.20 14.99 12.02
CA SER A 205 10.93 16.37 11.58
C SER A 205 9.96 17.11 12.51
N LYS A 206 8.92 16.44 13.03
CA LYS A 206 7.99 17.05 13.99
C LYS A 206 8.67 17.40 15.32
N SER A 207 9.50 16.49 15.85
CA SER A 207 10.29 16.75 17.05
C SER A 207 11.32 17.87 16.88
N LYS A 208 11.82 18.09 15.65
CA LYS A 208 12.81 19.12 15.33
C LYS A 208 12.19 20.50 15.13
N ILE A 209 10.94 20.58 14.70
CA ILE A 209 10.21 21.86 14.56
C ILE A 209 9.74 22.34 15.94
N ASP A 210 9.19 21.45 16.78
CA ASP A 210 8.77 21.78 18.15
C ASP A 210 9.94 22.19 19.06
N SER A 211 11.18 21.75 18.74
CA SER A 211 12.38 22.17 19.47
C SER A 211 12.96 23.50 18.99
N ILE A 212 12.73 23.88 17.72
CA ILE A 212 13.15 25.19 17.21
C ILE A 212 12.22 26.30 17.74
N GLU A 213 10.92 26.01 17.92
CA GLU A 213 9.93 26.97 18.43
C GLU A 213 10.08 27.29 19.93
N ASN A 214 10.86 26.51 20.67
CA ASN A 214 11.12 26.68 22.11
C ASN A 214 12.50 27.27 22.45
N THR A 215 13.23 27.79 21.45
CA THR A 215 14.55 28.40 21.69
C THR A 215 14.41 29.92 21.79
N PRO A 216 14.75 30.57 22.92
CA PRO A 216 14.77 32.03 22.99
C PRO A 216 15.81 32.58 22.00
N PRO A 217 15.58 33.79 21.43
CA PRO A 217 16.46 34.34 20.40
C PRO A 217 17.86 34.60 20.98
N PRO A 218 18.94 34.32 20.22
CA PRO A 218 20.28 34.59 20.71
C PRO A 218 20.50 36.10 20.76
N GLU A 219 20.88 36.59 21.95
CA GLU A 219 21.36 37.95 22.14
C GLU A 219 22.57 38.22 21.25
N SER A 220 22.49 39.33 20.52
CA SER A 220 23.61 39.89 19.78
C SER A 220 24.76 40.20 20.74
N SER A 221 25.89 39.50 20.59
CA SER A 221 27.16 39.97 21.14
C SER A 221 28.28 39.87 20.10
N SER A 222 28.81 41.06 19.87
CA SER A 222 30.02 41.49 19.17
C SER A 222 31.23 40.54 19.13
N ASN A 223 31.85 40.50 17.95
CA ASN A 223 33.29 40.46 17.64
C ASN A 223 34.25 39.94 18.73
N SER A 224 34.97 38.85 18.41
CA SER A 224 36.44 38.81 18.56
C SER A 224 37.04 37.70 17.70
N SER A 225 38.32 37.87 17.36
CA SER A 225 39.05 37.22 16.29
C SER A 225 39.93 36.05 16.76
N VAL A 226 40.56 35.37 15.77
CA VAL A 226 41.83 34.59 15.86
C VAL A 226 41.66 33.15 16.39
N GLN A 227 42.27 32.07 15.88
CA GLN A 227 43.40 31.80 14.97
C GLN A 227 43.20 30.41 14.32
N MET A 228 43.81 30.16 13.15
CA MET A 228 44.09 28.81 12.67
C MET A 228 45.37 28.28 13.31
N ASP A 229 45.36 27.03 13.76
CA ASP A 229 46.58 26.26 14.01
C ASP A 229 46.58 25.00 13.13
N LEU A 230 47.64 24.92 12.33
CA LEU A 230 48.10 23.75 11.58
C LEU A 230 48.94 22.89 12.52
N PHE A 231 48.41 21.73 12.91
CA PHE A 231 49.17 20.50 13.12
C PHE A 231 48.28 19.31 12.77
#